data_AF-W2EV94-F1
#
_entry.id   AF-W2EV94-F1
#
_cell.length_a   1.000
_cell.length_b   1.000
_cell.length_c   1.000
_cell.angle_alpha   90.00
_cell.angle_beta   90.00
_cell.angle_gamma   90.00
#
_symmetry.space_group_name_H-M   'P 1'
#
loop_
_entity.id
_entity.type
_entity.pdbx_description
1 polymer ?
#
loop_
_entity_poly.entity_id
_entity_poly.type
_entity_poly.pdbx_seq_one_letter_code
_entity_poly.pdbx_strand_id
1 'polypeptide(L)' 'MERLLGLGAKGHEDHRTPGGPGWFALLDPEGNEFCVCRSRAEREAAGG' A
#
# COMPACT_ATOMS: atom_id res chain seq x y z
N MET A 1 0.96 -4.60 -5.57
CA MET A 1 0.99 -3.16 -5.95
C MET A 1 0.86 -2.96 -7.45
N GLU A 2 1.59 -3.74 -8.25
CA GLU A 2 1.61 -3.65 -9.73
C GLU A 2 0.22 -3.67 -10.37
N ARG A 3 -0.71 -4.46 -9.83
CA ARG A 3 -2.09 -4.53 -10.33
C ARG A 3 -2.87 -3.21 -10.16
N LEU A 4 -2.61 -2.45 -9.10
CA LEU A 4 -3.27 -1.16 -8.85
C LEU A 4 -2.71 -0.09 -9.78
N LEU A 5 -1.38 -0.06 -9.94
CA LEU A 5 -0.71 0.85 -10.87
C LEU A 5 -1.13 0.59 -12.33
N GLY A 6 -1.28 -0.68 -12.72
CA GLY A 6 -1.79 -1.07 -14.04
C GLY A 6 -3.26 -0.70 -14.29
N LEU A 7 -4.04 -0.44 -13.24
CA LEU A 7 -5.43 0.05 -13.31
C LEU A 7 -5.51 1.57 -13.31
N GLY A 8 -4.38 2.28 -13.30
CA GLY A 8 -4.33 3.74 -13.29
C GLY A 8 -4.27 4.36 -11.90
N ALA A 9 -4.11 3.56 -10.84
CA ALA A 9 -3.84 4.10 -9.51
C ALA A 9 -2.45 4.78 -9.50
N LYS A 10 -2.35 5.91 -8.82
CA LYS A 10 -1.13 6.70 -8.68
C LYS A 10 -0.66 6.67 -7.24
N GLY A 11 0.64 6.57 -7.02
CA GLY A 11 1.19 6.70 -5.68
C GLY A 11 1.02 8.13 -5.18
N HIS A 12 0.48 8.28 -3.97
CA HIS A 12 0.30 9.57 -3.33
C HIS A 12 1.31 9.76 -2.20
N GLU A 13 1.30 8.85 -1.22
CA GLU A 13 2.10 8.98 -0.02
C GLU A 13 2.59 7.62 0.49
N ASP A 14 3.85 7.59 0.94
CA ASP A 14 4.50 6.39 1.47
C ASP A 14 4.64 6.50 2.99
N HIS A 15 3.81 5.77 3.73
CA HIS A 15 3.91 5.64 5.18
C HIS A 15 4.41 4.26 5.59
N ARG A 16 5.20 3.60 4.74
CA ARG A 16 5.69 2.26 5.03
C ARG A 16 6.78 2.34 6.08
N THR A 17 6.51 1.77 7.26
CA THR A 17 7.52 1.63 8.30
C THR A 17 8.28 0.31 8.14
N PRO A 18 9.61 0.29 8.41
CA PRO A 18 10.41 -0.93 8.30
C PRO A 18 9.97 -2.04 9.27
N GLY A 19 9.27 -1.69 10.36
CA GLY A 19 8.78 -2.63 11.39
C GLY A 19 7.37 -3.20 11.17
N GLY A 20 6.71 -2.89 10.05
CA GLY A 20 5.47 -3.57 9.65
C GLY A 20 4.13 -2.83 9.81
N PRO A 21 3.92 -1.84 10.69
CA PRO A 21 2.64 -1.12 10.77
C PRO A 21 2.61 0.08 9.79
N GLY A 22 2.98 -0.16 8.54
CA GLY A 22 2.98 0.87 7.49
C GLY A 22 1.92 0.62 6.43
N TRP A 23 1.46 1.69 5.80
CA TRP A 23 0.57 1.66 4.65
C TRP A 23 1.10 2.53 3.53
N PHE A 24 0.56 2.33 2.34
CA PHE A 24 0.85 3.18 1.19
C PHE A 24 -0.45 3.77 0.68
N ALA A 25 -0.52 5.09 0.59
CA ALA A 25 -1.67 5.81 0.07
C ALA A 25 -1.57 5.89 -1.46
N LEU A 26 -2.64 5.45 -2.13
CA LEU A 26 -2.81 5.58 -3.57
C LEU A 26 -4.05 6.41 -3.87
N LEU A 27 -3.98 7.12 -4.98
CA LEU A 27 -5.15 7.72 -5.62
C LEU A 27 -5.60 6.78 -6.73
N ASP A 28 -6.88 6.47 -6.78
CA ASP A 28 -7.47 5.84 -7.95
C ASP A 28 -7.52 6.85 -9.13
N PRO A 29 -7.78 6.43 -10.37
CA PRO A 29 -7.84 7.34 -11.52
C PRO A 29 -8.91 8.44 -11.42
N GLU A 30 -9.97 8.28 -10.63
CA GLU A 30 -10.95 9.32 -10.30
C GLU A 30 -10.47 10.29 -9.21
N GLY A 31 -9.34 9.99 -8.56
CA GLY A 31 -8.73 10.84 -7.54
C GLY A 31 -9.20 10.57 -6.11
N ASN A 32 -9.86 9.44 -5.84
CA ASN A 32 -10.18 9.04 -4.48
C ASN A 32 -8.96 8.38 -3.83
N GLU A 33 -8.74 8.73 -2.57
CA GLU A 33 -7.66 8.18 -1.77
C GLU A 33 -8.06 6.84 -1.16
N PHE A 34 -7.18 5.86 -1.28
CA PHE A 34 -7.27 4.61 -0.54
C PHE A 34 -5.89 4.16 -0.03
N CYS A 35 -5.90 3.55 1.16
CA CYS A 35 -4.68 3.05 1.80
C CYS A 35 -4.53 1.54 1.58
N VAL A 36 -3.33 1.11 1.17
CA VAL A 36 -2.96 -0.29 1.05
C VAL A 36 -2.02 -0.67 2.19
N CYS A 37 -2.49 -1.54 3.08
CA CYS A 37 -1.72 -2.13 4.16
C CYS A 37 -1.24 -3.53 3.80
N ARG A 38 -0.11 -3.97 4.38
CA ARG A 38 0.27 -5.39 4.32
C ARG A 38 -0.78 -6.22 5.08
N SER A 39 -1.11 -7.41 4.58
CA SER A 39 -1.97 -8.35 5.32
C SER A 39 -1.30 -8.78 6.62
N ARG A 40 -2.08 -9.31 7.57
CA ARG A 40 -1.52 -9.90 8.80
C ARG A 40 -0.46 -10.96 8.48
N ALA A 41 -0.76 -11.87 7.54
CA ALA A 41 0.18 -12.91 7.13
C ALA A 41 1.49 -12.34 6.55
N GLU A 42 1.39 -11.27 5.76
CA GLU A 42 2.55 -10.59 5.16
C GLU A 42 3.42 -9.89 6.22
N ARG A 43 2.80 -9.38 7.29
CA ARG A 43 3.53 -8.80 8.43
C ARG A 43 4.21 -9.88 9.28
N GLU A 44 3.52 -10.99 9.52
CA GLU A 44 4.07 -12.15 10.24
C GLU A 44 5.24 -12.79 9.46
N ALA A 45 5.18 -12.84 8.12
CA ALA A 45 6.26 -13.35 7.28
C ALA A 45 7.49 -12.42 7.17
N ALA A 46 7.32 -11.11 7.35
CA ALA A 46 8.40 -10.12 7.27
C ALA A 46 9.16 -9.90 8.59
N GLY A 47 8.65 -10.43 9.70
CA GLY A 47 9.20 -10.29 11.05
C GLY A 47 9.68 -11.61 11.66
N GLY A 48 10.47 -12.37 10.90
CA GLY A 48 11.21 -13.55 11.38
C GLY A 48 12.54 -13.17 12.00
#